data_AF-A0A7S2JSZ6-F1
#
_entry.id   AF-A0A7S2JSZ6-F1
#
_cell.length_a   1.000
_cell.length_b   1.000
_cell.length_c   1.000
_cell.angle_alpha   90.00
_cell.angle_beta   90.00
_cell.angle_gamma   90.00
#
_symmetry.space_group_name_H-M   'P 1'
#
loop_
_entity.id
_entity.type
_entity.pdbx_description
1 polymer ?
#
loop_
_entity_poly.entity_id
_entity_poly.type
_entity_poly.pdbx_seq_one_letter_code
_entity_poly.pdbx_strand_id
1 'polypeptide(L)'
;AKHAPADGVTEEDLARALLLMITNNIGQVAYLNACLYKTPRIYFVGNFLRHNNLSARRLAYAIDYWSGGKMEALFLEHEGYFGALGAFLLNQEQRNGQPVFTGDDSSAKDGMKSIAQTLLQRAQETLQLRTKSMSSS
;
A
#
# COMPACT_ATOMS: atom_id res chain seq x y z
N ALA A 1 16.57 -47.88 -0.36
CA ALA A 1 15.18 -47.52 -0.02
C ALA A 1 14.86 -46.17 -0.63
N LYS A 2 13.78 -46.04 -1.42
CA LYS A 2 13.29 -44.72 -1.86
C LYS A 2 12.56 -44.11 -0.67
N HIS A 3 13.17 -43.14 0.02
CA HIS A 3 12.44 -42.34 1.00
C HIS A 3 11.29 -41.62 0.30
N ALA A 4 10.12 -41.62 0.92
CA ALA A 4 9.03 -40.80 0.44
C ALA A 4 9.44 -39.33 0.62
N PRO A 5 9.23 -38.44 -0.36
CA PRO A 5 9.62 -37.03 -0.24
C PRO A 5 8.90 -36.28 0.89
N ALA A 6 7.88 -36.90 1.50
CA ALA A 6 7.14 -36.39 2.63
C ALA A 6 7.67 -36.87 4.00
N ASP A 7 8.61 -37.83 4.04
CA ASP A 7 9.21 -38.28 5.30
C ASP A 7 9.96 -37.12 5.97
N GLY A 8 9.52 -36.72 7.16
CA GLY A 8 10.15 -35.66 7.95
C GLY A 8 9.70 -34.23 7.63
N VAL A 9 8.69 -34.03 6.77
CA VAL A 9 8.08 -32.71 6.54
C VAL A 9 7.16 -32.36 7.71
N THR A 10 7.37 -31.20 8.32
CA THR A 10 6.51 -30.68 9.41
C THR A 10 5.38 -29.80 8.88
N GLU A 11 4.36 -29.54 9.70
CA GLU A 11 3.27 -28.63 9.32
C GLU A 11 3.78 -27.19 9.15
N GLU A 12 4.78 -26.80 9.94
CA GLU A 12 5.44 -25.50 9.86
C GLU A 12 6.17 -25.32 8.53
N ASP A 13 6.82 -26.38 8.03
CA ASP A 13 7.48 -26.38 6.72
C ASP A 13 6.45 -26.20 5.60
N LEU A 14 5.32 -26.90 5.69
CA LEU A 14 4.24 -26.79 4.71
C LEU A 14 3.61 -25.39 4.72
N ALA A 15 3.31 -24.85 5.90
CA ALA A 15 2.75 -23.50 6.06
C ALA A 15 3.72 -22.44 5.53
N ARG A 16 5.02 -22.56 5.83
CA ARG A 16 6.05 -21.64 5.33
C ARG A 16 6.21 -21.75 3.81
N ALA A 17 6.23 -22.97 3.26
CA ALA A 17 6.32 -23.18 1.82
C ALA A 17 5.13 -22.55 1.10
N LEU A 18 3.91 -22.74 1.61
CA LEU A 18 2.70 -22.15 1.05
C LEU A 18 2.73 -20.62 1.14
N LEU A 19 3.13 -20.06 2.29
CA LEU A 19 3.26 -18.61 2.47
C LEU A 19 4.24 -18.01 1.46
N LEU A 20 5.41 -18.63 1.29
CA LEU A 20 6.42 -18.19 0.33
C LEU A 20 5.93 -18.32 -1.11
N MET A 21 5.22 -19.40 -1.44
CA MET A 21 4.65 -19.64 -2.76
C MET A 21 3.66 -18.53 -3.13
N ILE A 22 2.67 -18.27 -2.26
CA ILE A 22 1.67 -17.22 -2.49
C ILE A 22 2.34 -15.84 -2.57
N THR A 23 3.25 -15.53 -1.64
CA THR A 23 3.96 -14.25 -1.61
C THR A 23 4.79 -14.03 -2.89
N ASN A 24 5.47 -15.07 -3.38
CA ASN A 24 6.25 -15.00 -4.63
C ASN A 24 5.36 -14.81 -5.85
N ASN A 25 4.20 -15.49 -5.90
CA ASN A 25 3.25 -15.33 -6.98
C ASN A 25 2.74 -13.88 -7.06
N ILE A 26 2.34 -13.30 -5.93
CA ILE A 26 1.96 -11.88 -5.83
C ILE A 26 3.09 -10.99 -6.32
N GLY A 27 4.33 -11.22 -5.88
CA GLY A 27 5.49 -10.45 -6.29
C GLY A 27 5.74 -10.50 -7.81
N GLN A 28 5.63 -11.67 -8.43
CA GLN A 28 5.80 -11.81 -9.88
C GLN A 28 4.71 -11.10 -10.67
N VAL A 29 3.43 -11.26 -10.28
CA VAL A 29 2.33 -10.56 -10.94
C VAL A 29 2.50 -9.05 -10.81
N ALA A 30 2.89 -8.56 -9.64
CA ALA A 30 3.14 -7.14 -9.42
C ALA A 30 4.30 -6.62 -10.29
N TYR A 31 5.43 -7.35 -10.35
CA TYR A 31 6.56 -7.02 -11.20
C TYR A 31 6.18 -6.96 -12.70
N LEU A 32 5.47 -7.97 -13.20
CA LEU A 32 5.06 -8.01 -14.62
C LEU A 32 4.11 -6.87 -14.98
N ASN A 33 3.16 -6.54 -14.08
CA ASN A 33 2.28 -5.38 -14.26
C ASN A 33 3.07 -4.07 -14.23
N ALA A 34 4.04 -3.93 -13.33
CA ALA A 34 4.90 -2.76 -13.26
C ALA A 34 5.73 -2.57 -14.54
N CYS A 35 6.20 -3.67 -15.15
CA CYS A 35 6.85 -3.64 -16.46
C CYS A 35 5.89 -3.16 -17.56
N LEU A 36 4.66 -3.70 -17.59
CA LEU A 36 3.66 -3.37 -18.60
C LEU A 36 3.28 -1.88 -18.56
N TYR A 37 3.04 -1.33 -17.37
CA TYR A 37 2.58 0.04 -17.17
C TYR A 37 3.70 1.04 -16.87
N LYS A 38 4.97 0.59 -16.88
CA LYS A 38 6.16 1.41 -16.62
C LYS A 38 6.11 2.13 -15.26
N THR A 39 5.70 1.43 -14.23
CA THR A 39 5.56 1.96 -12.86
C THR A 39 6.66 1.43 -11.95
N PRO A 40 7.75 2.17 -11.72
CA PRO A 40 8.90 1.66 -10.95
C PRO A 40 8.61 1.52 -9.44
N ARG A 41 7.51 2.10 -8.95
CA ARG A 41 7.12 2.07 -7.53
C ARG A 41 5.87 1.24 -7.37
N ILE A 42 5.95 0.18 -6.58
CA ILE A 42 4.86 -0.78 -6.36
C ILE A 42 4.44 -0.68 -4.90
N TYR A 43 3.21 -0.24 -4.66
CA TYR A 43 2.65 -0.15 -3.31
C TYR A 43 1.89 -1.44 -2.99
N PHE A 44 2.36 -2.18 -1.99
CA PHE A 44 1.66 -3.34 -1.47
C PHE A 44 0.79 -2.92 -0.29
N VAL A 45 -0.52 -3.14 -0.43
CA VAL A 45 -1.51 -2.81 0.60
C VAL A 45 -2.44 -3.99 0.89
N GLY A 46 -3.19 -3.91 2.00
CA GLY A 46 -4.16 -4.92 2.40
C GLY A 46 -3.73 -5.80 3.58
N ASN A 47 -4.69 -6.51 4.15
CA ASN A 47 -4.55 -7.18 5.45
C ASN A 47 -3.61 -8.39 5.45
N PHE A 48 -3.25 -8.92 4.28
CA PHE A 48 -2.30 -10.05 4.15
C PHE A 48 -0.92 -9.73 4.74
N LEU A 49 -0.54 -8.45 4.73
CA LEU A 49 0.76 -7.99 5.25
C LEU A 49 0.69 -7.58 6.71
N ARG A 50 -0.51 -7.56 7.33
CA ARG A 50 -0.68 -7.16 8.72
C ARG A 50 0.07 -8.11 9.64
N HIS A 51 1.03 -7.56 10.39
CA HIS A 51 1.96 -8.32 11.25
C HIS A 51 2.77 -9.41 10.51
N ASN A 52 2.80 -9.39 9.17
CA ASN A 52 3.48 -10.39 8.35
C ASN A 52 4.72 -9.80 7.67
N ASN A 53 5.71 -9.50 8.51
CA ASN A 53 6.99 -8.95 8.06
C ASN A 53 7.78 -9.92 7.17
N LEU A 54 7.51 -11.24 7.28
CA LEU A 54 8.15 -12.24 6.43
C LEU A 54 7.72 -12.07 4.97
N SER A 55 6.41 -11.96 4.71
CA SER A 55 5.91 -11.73 3.36
C SER A 55 6.30 -10.35 2.82
N ALA A 56 6.26 -9.29 3.64
CA ALA A 56 6.67 -7.96 3.22
C ALA A 56 8.14 -7.94 2.76
N ARG A 57 9.07 -8.48 3.57
CA ARG A 57 10.48 -8.61 3.18
C ARG A 57 10.67 -9.45 1.93
N ARG A 58 9.89 -10.53 1.80
CA ARG A 58 9.98 -11.42 0.63
C ARG A 58 9.51 -10.72 -0.65
N LEU A 59 8.46 -9.89 -0.58
CA LEU A 59 8.02 -9.05 -1.70
C LEU A 59 9.08 -8.03 -2.07
N ALA A 60 9.66 -7.33 -1.09
CA ALA A 60 10.74 -6.38 -1.34
C ALA A 60 11.92 -7.03 -2.08
N TYR A 61 12.38 -8.18 -1.57
CA TYR A 61 13.42 -8.96 -2.22
C TYR A 61 13.03 -9.39 -3.63
N ALA A 62 11.79 -9.88 -3.83
CA ALA A 62 11.35 -10.33 -5.15
C ALA A 62 11.35 -9.19 -6.17
N ILE A 63 10.79 -8.03 -5.83
CA ILE A 63 10.74 -6.87 -6.72
C ILE A 63 12.15 -6.39 -7.07
N ASP A 64 13.03 -6.26 -6.08
CA ASP A 64 14.43 -5.88 -6.29
C ASP A 64 15.15 -6.88 -7.22
N TYR A 65 15.02 -8.18 -6.93
CA TYR A 65 15.65 -9.26 -7.70
C TYR A 65 15.19 -9.31 -9.17
N TRP A 66 13.88 -9.33 -9.41
CA TRP A 66 13.34 -9.46 -10.78
C TRP A 66 13.55 -8.19 -11.61
N SER A 67 13.57 -7.02 -10.97
CA SER A 67 13.81 -5.75 -11.65
C SER A 67 15.30 -5.40 -11.83
N GLY A 68 16.21 -6.11 -11.16
CA GLY A 68 17.62 -5.76 -11.09
C GLY A 68 17.85 -4.42 -10.40
N GLY A 69 17.13 -4.14 -9.31
CA GLY A 69 17.21 -2.91 -8.53
C GLY A 69 16.56 -1.68 -9.15
N LYS A 70 15.77 -1.84 -10.20
CA LYS A 70 15.10 -0.73 -10.92
C LYS A 70 13.71 -0.40 -10.37
N MET A 71 13.14 -1.31 -9.56
CA MET A 71 11.81 -1.14 -8.99
C MET A 71 11.87 -1.26 -7.47
N GLU A 72 10.98 -0.53 -6.82
CA GLU A 72 10.90 -0.45 -5.36
C GLU A 72 9.54 -0.95 -4.89
N ALA A 73 9.56 -1.87 -3.92
CA ALA A 73 8.39 -2.28 -3.17
C ALA A 73 8.19 -1.36 -1.96
N LEU A 74 7.02 -0.72 -1.89
CA LEU A 74 6.66 0.21 -0.84
C LEU A 74 5.52 -0.38 0.00
N PHE A 75 5.60 -0.15 1.31
CA PHE A 75 4.65 -0.62 2.31
C PHE A 75 4.14 0.56 3.12
N LEU A 76 2.92 0.44 3.63
CA LEU A 76 2.26 1.46 4.43
C LEU A 76 1.98 0.90 5.82
N GLU A 77 1.96 1.74 6.84
CA GLU A 77 1.67 1.34 8.23
C GLU A 77 0.16 1.08 8.47
N HIS A 78 -0.68 1.64 7.61
CA HIS A 78 -2.14 1.53 7.69
C HIS A 78 -2.71 0.88 6.42
N GLU A 79 -2.02 -0.14 5.92
CA GLU A 79 -2.28 -0.83 4.67
C GLU A 79 -3.69 -1.45 4.57
N GLY A 80 -4.31 -1.77 5.71
CA GLY A 80 -5.64 -2.38 5.78
C GLY A 80 -6.82 -1.40 5.76
N TYR A 81 -6.58 -0.08 5.83
CA TYR A 81 -7.66 0.90 6.10
C TYR A 81 -8.05 1.75 4.89
N PHE A 82 -7.33 1.64 3.76
CA PHE A 82 -7.55 2.49 2.59
C PHE A 82 -8.97 2.43 2.02
N GLY A 83 -9.60 1.25 2.02
CA GLY A 83 -10.99 1.11 1.56
C GLY A 83 -11.97 1.92 2.41
N ALA A 84 -11.85 1.84 3.74
CA ALA A 84 -12.68 2.58 4.67
C ALA A 84 -12.38 4.10 4.62
N LEU A 85 -11.10 4.47 4.52
CA LEU A 85 -10.67 5.86 4.38
C LEU A 85 -11.22 6.49 3.10
N GLY A 86 -11.15 5.78 1.97
CA GLY A 86 -11.71 6.23 0.70
C GLY A 86 -13.22 6.45 0.79
N ALA A 87 -13.97 5.49 1.37
CA ALA A 87 -15.40 5.63 1.58
C ALA A 87 -15.75 6.83 2.47
N PHE A 88 -14.97 7.06 3.54
CA PHE A 88 -15.16 8.21 4.43
C PHE A 88 -14.93 9.54 3.70
N LEU A 89 -13.87 9.66 2.91
CA LEU A 89 -13.56 10.88 2.15
C LEU A 89 -14.67 11.18 1.12
N LEU A 90 -15.12 10.17 0.37
CA LEU A 90 -16.23 10.33 -0.59
C LEU A 90 -17.52 10.82 0.09
N ASN A 91 -17.82 10.32 1.28
CA ASN A 91 -18.98 10.79 2.06
C ASN A 91 -18.83 12.24 2.52
N GLN A 92 -17.61 12.70 2.84
CA GLN A 92 -17.39 14.11 3.19
C GLN A 92 -17.55 15.04 1.99
N GLU A 93 -17.05 14.65 0.81
CA GLU A 93 -17.18 15.42 -0.42
C GLU A 93 -18.64 15.62 -0.83
N GLN A 94 -19.45 14.56 -0.72
CA GLN A 94 -20.90 14.62 -0.92
C GLN A 94 -21.59 15.60 0.04
N ARG A 95 -21.19 15.60 1.32
CA ARG A 95 -21.74 16.52 2.32
C ARG A 95 -21.35 17.97 2.07
N ASN A 96 -20.21 18.21 1.42
CA ASN A 96 -19.71 19.54 1.09
C ASN A 96 -20.19 20.04 -0.29
N GLY A 97 -21.10 19.33 -0.97
CA GLY A 97 -21.65 19.73 -2.27
C GLY A 97 -20.66 19.62 -3.44
N GLN A 98 -19.56 18.90 -3.27
CA GLN A 98 -18.58 18.65 -4.33
C GLN A 98 -19.05 17.44 -5.16
N PRO A 99 -18.92 17.46 -6.50
CA PRO A 99 -19.36 16.36 -7.36
C PRO A 99 -18.62 15.07 -7.01
N VAL A 100 -19.38 13.98 -6.88
CA VAL A 100 -18.87 12.64 -6.56
C VAL A 100 -17.88 12.19 -7.62
N PHE A 101 -16.76 11.64 -7.19
CA PHE A 101 -15.80 10.96 -8.05
C PHE A 101 -16.46 9.71 -8.69
N THR A 102 -17.18 9.90 -9.78
CA THR A 102 -17.49 8.84 -10.74
C THR A 102 -16.21 8.58 -11.51
N GLY A 103 -15.76 7.34 -11.63
CA GLY A 103 -14.42 6.96 -12.11
C GLY A 103 -14.04 7.34 -13.55
N ASP A 104 -14.40 8.52 -14.04
CA ASP A 104 -13.72 9.20 -15.13
C ASP A 104 -12.38 9.76 -14.63
N ASP A 105 -11.35 9.62 -15.46
CA ASP A 105 -9.95 9.89 -15.10
C ASP A 105 -9.64 11.39 -14.89
N SER A 106 -10.57 12.28 -15.26
CA SER A 106 -10.49 13.73 -15.16
C SER A 106 -10.88 14.24 -13.78
N SER A 107 -12.04 13.83 -13.28
CA SER A 107 -12.57 14.19 -11.97
C SER A 107 -11.70 13.66 -10.82
N ALA A 108 -10.94 12.58 -11.08
CA ALA A 108 -10.02 11.95 -10.11
C ALA A 108 -8.91 12.90 -9.71
N LYS A 109 -8.31 13.51 -10.72
CA LYS A 109 -7.15 14.38 -10.56
C LYS A 109 -7.56 15.68 -9.88
N ASP A 110 -8.77 16.15 -10.11
CA ASP A 110 -9.29 17.38 -9.52
C ASP A 110 -9.74 17.18 -8.07
N GLY A 111 -10.40 16.06 -7.76
CA GLY A 111 -10.74 15.68 -6.37
C GLY A 111 -9.49 15.45 -5.52
N MET A 112 -8.50 14.71 -6.04
CA MET A 112 -7.25 14.44 -5.31
C MET A 112 -6.45 15.73 -5.04
N LYS A 113 -6.45 16.68 -5.99
CA LYS A 113 -5.84 18.01 -5.79
C LYS A 113 -6.57 18.82 -4.71
N SER A 114 -7.90 18.78 -4.70
CA SER A 114 -8.74 19.46 -3.72
C SER A 114 -8.50 18.92 -2.29
N ILE A 115 -8.44 17.59 -2.13
CA ILE A 115 -8.10 16.96 -0.85
C ILE A 115 -6.67 17.35 -0.43
N ALA A 116 -5.69 17.25 -1.33
CA ALA A 116 -4.32 17.61 -1.02
C ALA A 116 -4.19 19.08 -0.59
N GLN A 117 -4.88 20.00 -1.26
CA GLN A 117 -4.93 21.41 -0.88
C GLN A 117 -5.60 21.62 0.49
N THR A 118 -6.72 20.94 0.75
CA THR A 118 -7.44 21.03 2.03
C THR A 118 -6.60 20.52 3.19
N LEU A 119 -5.87 19.42 3.00
CA LEU A 119 -4.94 18.88 4.00
C LEU A 119 -3.74 19.80 4.22
N LEU A 120 -3.21 20.40 3.16
CA LEU A 120 -2.11 21.37 3.25
C LEU A 120 -2.54 22.62 4.04
N GLN A 121 -3.74 23.14 3.76
CA GLN A 121 -4.32 24.28 4.46
C GLN A 121 -4.48 23.99 5.96
N ARG A 122 -5.03 22.83 6.31
CA ARG A 122 -5.22 22.41 7.72
C ARG A 122 -3.88 22.16 8.43
N ALA A 123 -2.89 21.62 7.74
CA ALA A 123 -1.55 21.46 8.30
C ALA A 123 -0.90 22.82 8.60
N GLN A 124 -1.08 23.82 7.73
CA GLN A 124 -0.61 25.18 7.94
C GLN A 124 -1.33 25.88 9.11
N GLU A 125 -2.64 25.72 9.23
CA GLU A 125 -3.43 26.25 10.35
C GLU A 125 -2.98 25.66 11.70
N THR A 126 -2.69 24.36 11.73
CA THR A 126 -2.19 23.66 12.91
C THR A 126 -0.80 24.17 13.33
N LEU A 127 0.07 24.48 12.36
CA LEU A 127 1.39 25.08 12.61
C LEU A 127 1.29 26.53 13.11
N GLN A 128 0.34 27.32 12.60
CA GLN A 128 0.09 28.68 13.07
C GLN A 128 -0.46 28.71 14.50
N LEU A 129 -1.31 27.75 14.86
CA LEU A 129 -1.80 27.60 16.23
C LEU A 129 -0.68 27.25 17.22
N ARG A 130 0.28 26.40 16.79
CA ARG A 130 1.43 25.98 17.59
C ARG A 130 2.49 27.08 17.77
N THR A 131 2.62 28.01 16.82
CA THR A 131 3.55 29.14 16.92
C THR A 131 2.99 30.28 17.77
N LYS A 132 1.67 30.52 17.72
CA LYS A 132 0.99 31.48 18.60
C LYS A 132 1.08 31.10 20.07
N SER A 133 0.97 29.80 20.40
CA SER A 133 1.12 29.33 21.79
C SER A 133 2.54 29.43 22.34
N MET A 134 3.57 29.52 21.48
CA MET A 134 4.96 29.74 21.89
C MET A 134 5.33 31.23 22.03
N SER A 135 4.55 32.15 21.44
CA SER A 135 4.76 33.60 21.56
C SER A 135 4.03 34.26 22.73
N SER A 136 3.18 33.50 23.44
CA SER A 136 2.40 33.95 24.59
C SER A 136 2.93 33.43 25.94
N SER A 137 4.20 33.02 25.99
CA SER A 137 4.97 32.70 27.21
C SER A 137 6.16 33.65 27.30
#